data_AF-A0A2G5VQX2-F1
#
_entry.id   AF-A0A2G5VQX2-F1
#
_cell.length_a   1.000
_cell.length_b   1.000
_cell.length_c   1.000
_cell.angle_alpha   90.00
_cell.angle_beta   90.00
_cell.angle_gamma   90.00
#
_symmetry.space_group_name_H-M   'P 1'
#
loop_
_entity.id
_entity.type
_entity.pdbx_description
1 polymer ?
#
loop_
_entity_poly.entity_id
_entity_poly.type
_entity_poly.pdbx_seq_one_letter_code
_entity_poly.pdbx_strand_id
1 'polypeptide(L)'
;MTSSNTTESESLESGKDVEEPVIRRESFAALRRNNVAPRQLRVVTLNAWCLPQPWPIGSTDRVHRLQKIGEYMINEIYDIVGLQELWSYNDFVRLSEQVKDAYPYFHYFHSGFTGSGVCVFSRHPIVSTLTSRYSLNGFAHHIHRGDWFGGKVVGLTEIEIDGDLRVNFYTTHLHAEYDRENDLYLPHRTAQSFELAQFVRHTARGADVVIVTGDLNMEPCDLGFRLILSHAKLFDAWRMSHEVETTDGDDGELLKFRGIAKGGTCDRPDNCYSKKALREKDDSKRIDYMLFKSGRCNVKLEECEITLNQIPGEDLNYSDHVGLRARFTIDDRFRHEKSLNTWEPNRPLLIEAIGIVAGGERRARTDRIFFLVLAGICLVLILGSLFFEVFPMGFAILRFALTVIGVFFVWQGLIGLTLERKALKAAKQAMQQILNN
;
A
#
# COMPACT_ATOMS: atom_id res chain seq x y z
N MET A 1 63.39 76.07 -8.18
CA MET A 1 64.69 75.46 -7.81
C MET A 1 64.39 74.53 -6.65
N THR A 2 64.34 73.21 -6.90
CA THR A 2 65.40 72.24 -6.49
C THR A 2 65.62 72.30 -4.98
N SER A 3 65.61 71.25 -4.18
CA SER A 3 66.08 69.86 -4.28
C SER A 3 66.01 69.37 -2.81
N SER A 4 65.44 68.22 -2.47
CA SER A 4 66.04 66.87 -2.49
C SER A 4 67.19 66.61 -1.51
N ASN A 5 67.08 65.43 -0.86
CA ASN A 5 68.07 64.41 -0.46
C ASN A 5 67.91 64.00 1.02
N THR A 6 67.56 62.77 1.44
CA THR A 6 67.94 61.35 1.14
C THR A 6 69.27 60.88 1.73
N THR A 7 69.18 59.79 2.52
CA THR A 7 70.05 58.57 2.70
C THR A 7 70.08 58.14 4.18
N GLU A 8 70.18 56.88 4.63
CA GLU A 8 69.84 55.50 4.20
C GLU A 8 70.27 54.55 5.37
N SER A 9 69.86 53.27 5.34
CA SER A 9 70.15 52.11 6.26
C SER A 9 69.29 52.03 7.54
N GLU A 10 68.62 50.93 7.93
CA GLU A 10 68.64 49.49 7.58
C GLU A 10 67.25 48.88 7.92
N SER A 11 66.69 47.97 7.10
CA SER A 11 65.59 47.09 7.52
C SER A 11 65.61 45.77 6.74
N LEU A 12 65.52 44.65 7.48
CA LEU A 12 65.50 43.27 7.00
C LEU A 12 64.38 43.01 5.99
N GLU A 13 64.72 42.50 4.82
CA GLU A 13 63.76 42.04 3.81
C GLU A 13 63.47 40.54 3.88
N SER A 14 62.20 40.25 3.62
CA SER A 14 61.50 38.98 3.63
C SER A 14 61.91 38.04 2.48
N GLY A 15 62.09 36.75 2.80
CA GLY A 15 61.99 35.68 1.79
C GLY A 15 60.55 35.54 1.30
N LYS A 16 60.35 35.69 -0.02
CA LYS A 16 59.10 35.30 -0.70
C LYS A 16 59.29 33.90 -1.27
N ASP A 17 58.63 32.91 -0.66
CA ASP A 17 58.35 31.64 -1.31
C ASP A 17 57.21 31.83 -2.32
N VAL A 18 57.44 31.36 -3.54
CA VAL A 18 56.46 31.35 -4.63
C VAL A 18 55.60 30.10 -4.45
N GLU A 19 54.38 30.25 -3.93
CA GLU A 19 53.37 29.17 -3.93
C GLU A 19 52.81 28.99 -5.35
N GLU A 20 53.12 27.85 -5.98
CA GLU A 20 52.34 27.37 -7.11
C GLU A 20 50.92 27.00 -6.66
N PRO A 21 49.86 27.34 -7.44
CA PRO A 21 48.50 27.04 -7.06
C PRO A 21 48.27 25.51 -7.11
N VAL A 22 47.98 24.93 -5.95
CA VAL A 22 47.54 23.54 -5.83
C VAL A 22 46.17 23.39 -6.50
N ILE A 23 46.18 22.97 -7.77
CA ILE A 23 44.97 22.55 -8.48
C ILE A 23 44.50 21.24 -7.82
N ARG A 24 43.53 21.32 -6.91
CA ARG A 24 42.81 20.16 -6.39
C ARG A 24 42.20 19.40 -7.57
N ARG A 25 42.73 18.22 -7.89
CA ARG A 25 42.05 17.25 -8.74
C ARG A 25 40.73 16.87 -8.07
N GLU A 26 39.62 17.41 -8.56
CA GLU A 26 38.29 16.91 -8.20
C GLU A 26 38.24 15.40 -8.50
N SER A 27 37.76 14.60 -7.55
CA SER A 27 37.59 13.17 -7.77
C SER A 27 36.61 12.93 -8.93
N PHE A 28 36.80 11.86 -9.72
CA PHE A 28 35.87 11.49 -10.80
C PHE A 28 34.40 11.37 -10.33
N ALA A 29 34.19 11.02 -9.05
CA ALA A 29 32.86 11.01 -8.42
C ALA A 29 32.25 12.42 -8.25
N ALA A 30 33.08 13.43 -7.96
CA ALA A 30 32.65 14.83 -7.87
C ALA A 30 32.40 15.44 -9.26
N LEU A 31 33.24 15.12 -10.25
CA LEU A 31 33.05 15.52 -11.65
C LEU A 31 31.79 14.90 -12.28
N ARG A 32 31.39 13.67 -11.90
CA ARG A 32 30.09 13.10 -12.28
C ARG A 32 28.93 13.90 -11.66
N ARG A 33 29.00 14.26 -10.37
CA ARG A 33 27.90 14.96 -9.67
C ARG A 33 27.56 16.34 -10.26
N ASN A 34 28.52 17.03 -10.86
CA ASN A 34 28.29 18.37 -11.41
C ASN A 34 27.69 18.39 -12.82
N ASN A 35 27.59 17.23 -13.51
CA ASN A 35 27.14 17.14 -14.90
C ASN A 35 25.95 16.16 -15.13
N VAL A 36 25.34 15.62 -14.08
CA VAL A 36 24.19 14.72 -14.23
C VAL A 36 22.90 15.54 -14.25
N ALA A 37 22.19 15.46 -15.38
CA ALA A 37 20.84 16.00 -15.49
C ALA A 37 19.90 15.24 -14.53
N PRO A 38 18.94 15.91 -13.87
CA PRO A 38 17.97 15.25 -13.02
C PRO A 38 17.26 14.11 -13.76
N ARG A 39 17.15 12.95 -13.11
CA ARG A 39 16.53 11.77 -13.74
C ARG A 39 15.02 11.83 -13.60
N GLN A 40 14.31 11.38 -14.61
CA GLN A 40 12.86 11.26 -14.58
C GLN A 40 12.48 9.83 -14.20
N LEU A 41 11.50 9.69 -13.32
CA LEU A 41 10.93 8.41 -12.92
C LEU A 41 9.41 8.44 -13.10
N ARG A 42 8.89 7.55 -13.92
CA ARG A 42 7.47 7.41 -14.22
C ARG A 42 6.91 6.15 -13.60
N VAL A 43 5.84 6.29 -12.82
CA VAL A 43 5.23 5.17 -12.08
C VAL A 43 3.73 5.15 -12.32
N VAL A 44 3.16 3.95 -12.43
CA VAL A 44 1.70 3.76 -12.47
C VAL A 44 1.27 2.65 -11.53
N THR A 45 0.09 2.79 -10.93
CA THR A 45 -0.54 1.76 -10.11
C THR A 45 -2.01 1.57 -10.49
N LEU A 46 -2.49 0.33 -10.41
CA LEU A 46 -3.89 -0.02 -10.69
C LEU A 46 -4.33 -1.24 -9.88
N ASN A 47 -5.46 -1.14 -9.18
CA ASN A 47 -6.26 -2.30 -8.82
C ASN A 47 -6.94 -2.83 -10.09
N ALA A 48 -6.50 -4.00 -10.58
CA ALA A 48 -6.89 -4.53 -11.89
C ALA A 48 -8.20 -5.34 -11.88
N TRP A 49 -8.76 -5.61 -10.69
CA TRP A 49 -10.00 -6.35 -10.50
C TRP A 49 -10.10 -7.60 -11.39
N CYS A 50 -9.18 -8.55 -11.17
CA CYS A 50 -9.08 -9.79 -11.94
C CYS A 50 -9.48 -11.00 -11.08
N LEU A 51 -10.66 -10.94 -10.45
CA LEU A 51 -11.21 -12.06 -9.69
C LEU A 51 -11.54 -13.22 -10.65
N PRO A 52 -10.98 -14.42 -10.45
CA PRO A 52 -11.06 -15.49 -11.45
C PRO A 52 -12.37 -16.26 -11.47
N GLN A 53 -13.25 -16.01 -10.49
CA GLN A 53 -14.52 -16.72 -10.36
C GLN A 53 -15.49 -16.34 -11.50
N PRO A 54 -16.47 -17.19 -11.84
CA PRO A 54 -17.52 -16.82 -12.79
C PRO A 54 -18.37 -15.66 -12.26
N TRP A 55 -18.95 -14.87 -13.18
CA TRP A 55 -20.02 -13.93 -12.84
C TRP A 55 -21.19 -14.67 -12.16
N PRO A 56 -21.81 -14.13 -11.09
CA PRO A 56 -21.67 -12.79 -10.52
C PRO A 56 -20.64 -12.64 -9.39
N ILE A 57 -19.78 -13.64 -9.17
CA ILE A 57 -18.85 -13.66 -8.03
C ILE A 57 -17.49 -13.08 -8.41
N GLY A 58 -17.04 -13.31 -9.64
CA GLY A 58 -15.79 -12.73 -10.14
C GLY A 58 -15.99 -11.57 -11.11
N SER A 59 -14.88 -11.12 -11.69
CA SER A 59 -14.85 -9.86 -12.43
C SER A 59 -15.33 -10.05 -13.87
N THR A 60 -16.27 -9.20 -14.30
CA THR A 60 -16.78 -9.18 -15.67
C THR A 60 -15.69 -8.74 -16.65
N ASP A 61 -15.73 -9.27 -17.88
CA ASP A 61 -14.81 -8.96 -18.99
C ASP A 61 -13.31 -9.15 -18.68
N ARG A 62 -12.98 -9.88 -17.61
CA ARG A 62 -11.61 -10.00 -17.05
C ARG A 62 -10.54 -10.26 -18.10
N VAL A 63 -10.74 -11.23 -18.99
CA VAL A 63 -9.73 -11.61 -20.01
C VAL A 63 -9.49 -10.47 -20.99
N HIS A 64 -10.56 -9.82 -21.45
CA HIS A 64 -10.48 -8.69 -22.38
C HIS A 64 -9.84 -7.47 -21.72
N ARG A 65 -10.28 -7.10 -20.52
CA ARG A 65 -9.69 -5.99 -19.75
C ARG A 65 -8.21 -6.23 -19.45
N LEU A 66 -7.82 -7.43 -19.06
CA LEU A 66 -6.41 -7.78 -18.82
C LEU A 66 -5.56 -7.59 -20.08
N GLN A 67 -6.06 -8.02 -21.24
CA GLN A 67 -5.40 -7.77 -22.53
C GLN A 67 -5.25 -6.26 -22.78
N LYS A 68 -6.30 -5.47 -22.55
CA LYS A 68 -6.27 -4.01 -22.71
C LYS A 68 -5.31 -3.33 -21.74
N ILE A 69 -5.20 -3.79 -20.50
CA ILE A 69 -4.20 -3.32 -19.54
C ILE A 69 -2.78 -3.54 -20.11
N GLY A 70 -2.51 -4.73 -20.66
CA GLY A 70 -1.21 -5.02 -21.30
C GLY A 70 -0.94 -4.13 -22.53
N GLU A 71 -1.94 -3.91 -23.39
CA GLU A 71 -1.83 -2.99 -24.54
C GLU A 71 -1.52 -1.56 -24.08
N TYR A 72 -2.20 -1.09 -23.03
CA TYR A 72 -1.94 0.22 -22.43
C TYR A 72 -0.50 0.33 -21.91
N MET A 73 -0.02 -0.67 -21.16
CA MET A 73 1.34 -0.67 -20.59
C MET A 73 2.43 -0.58 -21.66
N ILE A 74 2.18 -1.14 -22.85
CA ILE A 74 3.10 -1.12 -23.99
C ILE A 74 3.07 0.26 -24.69
N ASN A 75 1.88 0.84 -24.84
CA ASN A 75 1.69 2.10 -25.56
C ASN A 75 2.12 3.32 -24.72
N GLU A 76 1.87 3.29 -23.41
CA GLU A 76 2.27 4.33 -22.47
C GLU A 76 3.30 3.76 -21.49
N ILE A 77 4.58 4.03 -21.76
CA ILE A 77 5.69 3.39 -21.07
C ILE A 77 5.98 4.06 -19.72
N TYR A 78 5.96 3.26 -18.66
CA TYR A 78 6.35 3.62 -17.29
C TYR A 78 7.62 2.89 -16.88
N ASP A 79 8.38 3.41 -15.92
CA ASP A 79 9.57 2.72 -15.40
C ASP A 79 9.19 1.58 -14.45
N ILE A 80 8.13 1.79 -13.66
CA ILE A 80 7.64 0.84 -12.67
C ILE A 80 6.11 0.84 -12.67
N VAL A 81 5.52 -0.35 -12.71
CA VAL A 81 4.07 -0.60 -12.69
C VAL A 81 3.76 -1.48 -11.49
N GLY A 82 2.88 -1.02 -10.59
CA GLY A 82 2.38 -1.82 -9.46
C GLY A 82 0.92 -2.21 -9.66
N LEU A 83 0.59 -3.49 -9.64
CA LEU A 83 -0.78 -3.97 -9.81
C LEU A 83 -1.30 -4.66 -8.55
N GLN A 84 -2.60 -4.50 -8.30
CA GLN A 84 -3.35 -5.19 -7.25
C GLN A 84 -4.50 -6.00 -7.88
N GLU A 85 -5.04 -6.94 -7.12
CA GLU A 85 -6.14 -7.84 -7.54
C GLU A 85 -5.90 -8.67 -8.79
N LEU A 86 -4.65 -8.95 -9.11
CA LEU A 86 -4.27 -9.92 -10.13
C LEU A 86 -4.20 -11.33 -9.51
N TRP A 87 -5.36 -11.83 -9.11
CA TRP A 87 -5.48 -13.00 -8.23
C TRP A 87 -5.01 -14.30 -8.88
N SER A 88 -5.29 -14.50 -10.17
CA SER A 88 -4.88 -15.70 -10.90
C SER A 88 -3.42 -15.62 -11.33
N TYR A 89 -2.60 -16.61 -10.94
CA TYR A 89 -1.22 -16.71 -11.43
C TYR A 89 -1.15 -16.90 -12.94
N ASN A 90 -2.14 -17.55 -13.56
CA ASN A 90 -2.19 -17.66 -15.02
C ASN A 90 -2.45 -16.31 -15.69
N ASP A 91 -3.25 -15.43 -15.06
CA ASP A 91 -3.46 -14.08 -15.57
C ASP A 91 -2.15 -13.27 -15.45
N PHE A 92 -1.37 -13.49 -14.38
CA PHE A 92 -0.05 -12.89 -14.22
C PHE A 92 0.92 -13.32 -15.32
N VAL A 93 1.00 -14.62 -15.60
CA VAL A 93 1.87 -15.16 -16.66
C VAL A 93 1.46 -14.59 -18.02
N ARG A 94 0.17 -14.56 -18.35
CA ARG A 94 -0.34 -14.00 -19.62
C ARG A 94 0.04 -12.53 -19.79
N LEU A 95 -0.19 -11.71 -18.77
CA LEU A 95 0.18 -10.30 -18.81
C LEU A 95 1.70 -10.14 -18.96
N SER A 96 2.48 -10.92 -18.21
CA SER A 96 3.94 -10.91 -18.27
C SER A 96 4.46 -11.26 -19.66
N GLU A 97 3.91 -12.29 -20.30
CA GLU A 97 4.27 -12.66 -21.67
C GLU A 97 3.91 -11.57 -22.67
N GLN A 98 2.75 -10.92 -22.50
CA GLN A 98 2.29 -9.84 -23.36
C GLN A 98 3.21 -8.62 -23.28
N VAL A 99 3.66 -8.24 -22.09
CA VAL A 99 4.43 -6.99 -21.88
C VAL A 99 5.95 -7.18 -21.79
N LYS A 100 6.46 -8.41 -21.95
CA LYS A 100 7.87 -8.79 -21.69
C LYS A 100 8.92 -7.92 -22.38
N ASP A 101 8.64 -7.44 -23.58
CA ASP A 101 9.59 -6.65 -24.36
C ASP A 101 9.72 -5.23 -23.80
N ALA A 102 8.65 -4.69 -23.22
CA ALA A 102 8.64 -3.41 -22.54
C ALA A 102 9.07 -3.53 -21.07
N TYR A 103 8.63 -4.59 -20.37
CA TYR A 103 8.89 -4.83 -18.95
C TYR A 103 9.49 -6.23 -18.73
N PRO A 104 10.80 -6.39 -19.00
CA PRO A 104 11.47 -7.69 -18.89
C PRO A 104 11.63 -8.17 -17.44
N TYR A 105 11.45 -7.31 -16.45
CA TYR A 105 11.57 -7.65 -15.03
C TYR A 105 10.20 -7.57 -14.37
N PHE A 106 9.78 -8.65 -13.73
CA PHE A 106 8.50 -8.71 -13.03
C PHE A 106 8.57 -9.60 -11.80
N HIS A 107 7.67 -9.36 -10.85
CA HIS A 107 7.59 -10.15 -9.63
C HIS A 107 6.15 -10.26 -9.13
N TYR A 108 5.71 -11.49 -8.84
CA TYR A 108 4.43 -11.79 -8.21
C TYR A 108 4.63 -12.15 -6.74
N PHE A 109 3.92 -11.45 -5.85
CA PHE A 109 4.04 -11.70 -4.41
C PHE A 109 3.08 -12.82 -3.99
N HIS A 110 3.56 -14.05 -3.88
CA HIS A 110 2.71 -15.17 -3.46
C HIS A 110 2.28 -15.07 -1.98
N SER A 111 0.99 -15.32 -1.72
CA SER A 111 0.43 -15.41 -0.36
C SER A 111 -0.94 -16.08 -0.37
N GLY A 112 -1.39 -16.52 0.80
CA GLY A 112 -2.73 -17.06 0.99
C GLY A 112 -2.99 -18.34 0.19
N PHE A 113 -4.28 -18.65 0.04
CA PHE A 113 -4.79 -19.74 -0.78
C PHE A 113 -5.01 -19.30 -2.24
N THR A 114 -5.55 -18.10 -2.46
CA THR A 114 -5.89 -17.60 -3.80
C THR A 114 -4.76 -16.82 -4.47
N GLY A 115 -3.65 -16.56 -3.80
CA GLY A 115 -2.66 -15.56 -4.23
C GLY A 115 -2.93 -14.19 -3.57
N SER A 116 -1.91 -13.34 -3.46
CA SER A 116 -2.08 -12.00 -2.86
C SER A 116 -2.76 -11.01 -3.80
N GLY A 117 -2.74 -11.29 -5.11
CA GLY A 117 -3.17 -10.35 -6.14
C GLY A 117 -2.19 -9.21 -6.42
N VAL A 118 -1.04 -9.15 -5.74
CA VAL A 118 -0.09 -8.03 -5.83
C VAL A 118 1.12 -8.42 -6.67
N CYS A 119 1.48 -7.58 -7.64
CA CYS A 119 2.66 -7.78 -8.48
C CYS A 119 3.29 -6.46 -8.97
N VAL A 120 4.53 -6.56 -9.45
CA VAL A 120 5.32 -5.45 -10.00
C VAL A 120 5.84 -5.83 -11.37
N PHE A 121 5.79 -4.87 -12.31
CA PHE A 121 6.50 -4.92 -13.58
C PHE A 121 7.45 -3.73 -13.66
N SER A 122 8.65 -3.93 -14.20
CA SER A 122 9.65 -2.89 -14.35
C SER A 122 10.44 -3.05 -15.64
N ARG A 123 10.80 -1.90 -16.21
CA ARG A 123 11.77 -1.79 -17.32
C ARG A 123 13.19 -2.05 -16.83
N HIS A 124 13.41 -1.86 -15.53
CA HIS A 124 14.71 -1.84 -14.88
C HIS A 124 14.89 -3.08 -14.01
N PRO A 125 16.13 -3.57 -13.82
CA PRO A 125 16.39 -4.77 -13.03
C PRO A 125 15.82 -4.68 -11.59
N ILE A 126 15.05 -5.69 -11.22
CA ILE A 126 14.68 -5.95 -9.82
C ILE A 126 15.84 -6.71 -9.17
N VAL A 127 16.54 -6.06 -8.26
CA VAL A 127 17.79 -6.56 -7.66
C VAL A 127 17.58 -7.21 -6.29
N SER A 128 16.45 -6.94 -5.64
CA SER A 128 16.06 -7.56 -4.38
C SER A 128 14.55 -7.51 -4.22
N THR A 129 13.98 -8.51 -3.54
CA THR A 129 12.56 -8.53 -3.18
C THR A 129 12.38 -8.92 -1.72
N LEU A 130 11.32 -8.40 -1.11
CA LEU A 130 10.89 -8.80 0.23
C LEU A 130 9.36 -8.73 0.32
N THR A 131 8.75 -9.67 1.04
CA THR A 131 7.30 -9.72 1.22
C THR A 131 6.96 -9.85 2.69
N SER A 132 5.94 -9.13 3.13
CA SER A 132 5.37 -9.29 4.46
C SER A 132 3.87 -9.50 4.34
N ARG A 133 3.40 -10.68 4.80
CA ARG A 133 1.97 -10.95 4.95
C ARG A 133 1.46 -10.26 6.21
N TYR A 134 0.31 -9.60 6.10
CA TYR A 134 -0.31 -8.98 7.24
C TYR A 134 -0.85 -10.00 8.24
N SER A 135 -0.77 -9.67 9.52
CA SER A 135 -1.18 -10.59 10.60
C SER A 135 -2.69 -10.83 10.67
N LEU A 136 -3.50 -9.85 10.23
CA LEU A 136 -4.96 -9.87 10.28
C LEU A 136 -5.53 -9.69 8.87
N ASN A 137 -6.26 -10.68 8.36
CA ASN A 137 -6.81 -10.68 7.00
C ASN A 137 -8.32 -11.01 6.95
N GLY A 138 -9.05 -10.82 8.06
CA GLY A 138 -10.48 -11.13 8.12
C GLY A 138 -10.77 -12.51 8.71
N PHE A 139 -11.89 -13.12 8.32
CA PHE A 139 -12.37 -14.38 8.90
C PHE A 139 -12.58 -15.46 7.84
N ALA A 140 -12.06 -16.67 8.09
CA ALA A 140 -12.18 -17.79 7.15
C ALA A 140 -13.63 -18.16 6.81
N HIS A 141 -14.54 -18.03 7.77
CA HIS A 141 -15.95 -18.38 7.58
C HIS A 141 -16.76 -17.28 6.88
N HIS A 142 -16.20 -16.08 6.71
CA HIS A 142 -16.78 -15.06 5.84
C HIS A 142 -16.37 -15.33 4.38
N ILE A 143 -16.83 -16.45 3.84
CA ILE A 143 -16.47 -16.95 2.50
C ILE A 143 -16.80 -15.96 1.36
N HIS A 144 -17.74 -15.05 1.60
CA HIS A 144 -18.13 -13.99 0.69
C HIS A 144 -17.18 -12.77 0.73
N ARG A 145 -16.14 -12.80 1.59
CA ARG A 145 -15.14 -11.76 1.76
C ARG A 145 -13.75 -12.36 1.56
N GLY A 146 -13.18 -12.11 0.39
CA GLY A 146 -12.01 -12.84 -0.13
C GLY A 146 -10.70 -12.60 0.62
N ASP A 147 -10.61 -11.55 1.45
CA ASP A 147 -9.36 -11.08 2.07
C ASP A 147 -8.61 -12.18 2.85
N TRP A 148 -9.34 -13.04 3.56
CA TRP A 148 -8.71 -14.09 4.39
C TRP A 148 -7.99 -15.13 3.52
N PHE A 149 -8.58 -15.49 2.39
CA PHE A 149 -8.03 -16.43 1.42
C PHE A 149 -6.92 -15.80 0.59
N GLY A 150 -7.00 -14.50 0.28
CA GLY A 150 -5.93 -13.78 -0.40
C GLY A 150 -4.67 -13.66 0.45
N GLY A 151 -4.83 -13.52 1.77
CA GLY A 151 -3.71 -13.32 2.69
C GLY A 151 -2.93 -12.06 2.33
N LYS A 152 -3.57 -10.90 2.45
CA LYS A 152 -3.05 -9.59 2.03
C LYS A 152 -1.59 -9.36 2.47
N VAL A 153 -0.84 -8.66 1.63
CA VAL A 153 0.60 -8.43 1.79
C VAL A 153 1.01 -7.00 1.45
N VAL A 154 2.18 -6.60 1.94
CA VAL A 154 3.03 -5.61 1.27
C VAL A 154 4.19 -6.33 0.59
N GLY A 155 4.42 -6.00 -0.67
CA GLY A 155 5.59 -6.41 -1.43
C GLY A 155 6.55 -5.23 -1.61
N LEU A 156 7.85 -5.49 -1.43
CA LEU A 156 8.96 -4.59 -1.73
C LEU A 156 9.77 -5.19 -2.88
N THR A 157 10.04 -4.36 -3.88
CA THR A 157 11.09 -4.56 -4.88
C THR A 157 12.12 -3.43 -4.75
N GLU A 158 13.39 -3.77 -4.60
CA GLU A 158 14.48 -2.85 -4.87
C GLU A 158 14.76 -2.89 -6.37
N ILE A 159 14.71 -1.74 -7.03
CA ILE A 159 14.86 -1.60 -8.48
C ILE A 159 16.07 -0.71 -8.75
N GLU A 160 16.97 -1.17 -9.61
CA GLU A 160 18.16 -0.42 -10.01
C GLU A 160 17.93 0.28 -11.35
N ILE A 161 17.88 1.61 -11.31
CA ILE A 161 17.67 2.45 -12.49
C ILE A 161 19.03 3.01 -12.95
N ASP A 162 19.34 2.84 -14.23
CA ASP A 162 20.58 3.25 -14.89
C ASP A 162 21.88 2.77 -14.19
N GLY A 163 21.80 1.66 -13.44
CA GLY A 163 22.96 0.98 -12.85
C GLY A 163 23.43 1.48 -11.48
N ASP A 164 22.85 2.55 -10.92
CA ASP A 164 23.33 3.12 -9.65
C ASP A 164 22.26 3.76 -8.74
N LEU A 165 21.06 4.02 -9.27
CA LEU A 165 19.94 4.59 -8.53
C LEU A 165 19.04 3.47 -8.01
N ARG A 166 18.97 3.32 -6.68
CA ARG A 166 18.19 2.28 -6.00
C ARG A 166 16.84 2.82 -5.52
N VAL A 167 15.77 2.38 -6.18
CA VAL A 167 14.39 2.72 -5.84
C VAL A 167 13.79 1.57 -5.04
N ASN A 168 13.39 1.83 -3.80
CA ASN A 168 12.56 0.90 -3.05
C ASN A 168 11.10 1.18 -3.41
N PHE A 169 10.56 0.31 -4.25
CA PHE A 169 9.18 0.33 -4.68
C PHE A 169 8.35 -0.66 -3.87
N TYR A 170 7.30 -0.17 -3.23
CA TYR A 170 6.38 -0.98 -2.45
C TYR A 170 5.02 -0.98 -3.13
N THR A 171 4.39 -2.13 -3.18
CA THR A 171 2.99 -2.24 -3.58
C THR A 171 2.22 -3.10 -2.58
N THR A 172 0.97 -2.72 -2.30
CA THR A 172 0.15 -3.39 -1.29
C THR A 172 -1.32 -3.33 -1.67
N HIS A 173 -2.09 -4.26 -1.13
CA HIS A 173 -3.55 -4.22 -1.14
C HIS A 173 -4.01 -4.50 0.29
N LEU A 174 -4.60 -3.52 0.97
CA LEU A 174 -5.08 -3.71 2.35
C LEU A 174 -6.43 -4.42 2.38
N HIS A 175 -6.91 -4.76 3.58
CA HIS A 175 -8.19 -5.42 3.76
C HIS A 175 -9.32 -4.50 3.30
N ALA A 176 -10.34 -5.03 2.63
CA ALA A 176 -11.45 -4.23 2.13
C ALA A 176 -12.34 -3.63 3.24
N GLU A 177 -12.93 -2.48 2.94
CA GLU A 177 -14.02 -1.85 3.68
C GLU A 177 -15.35 -2.32 3.08
N TYR A 178 -16.17 -3.01 3.87
CA TYR A 178 -17.41 -3.65 3.40
C TYR A 178 -18.69 -2.99 3.93
N ASP A 179 -18.58 -2.29 5.06
CA ASP A 179 -19.65 -1.57 5.73
C ASP A 179 -19.01 -0.54 6.69
N ARG A 180 -19.01 0.73 6.29
CA ARG A 180 -18.37 1.82 7.03
C ARG A 180 -19.10 2.15 8.33
N GLU A 181 -20.42 1.94 8.38
CA GLU A 181 -21.22 2.22 9.58
C GLU A 181 -21.02 1.11 10.63
N ASN A 182 -20.89 -0.14 10.19
CA ASN A 182 -20.70 -1.30 11.07
C ASN A 182 -19.42 -2.07 10.76
N ASP A 183 -18.28 -1.38 10.87
CA ASP A 183 -17.03 -1.90 10.37
C ASP A 183 -16.33 -2.89 11.32
N LEU A 184 -16.67 -4.16 11.15
CA LEU A 184 -16.05 -5.28 11.86
C LEU A 184 -14.53 -5.38 11.60
N TYR A 185 -14.03 -4.87 10.48
CA TYR A 185 -12.65 -5.02 10.03
C TYR A 185 -11.79 -3.79 10.26
N LEU A 186 -12.34 -2.71 10.80
CA LEU A 186 -11.59 -1.52 11.16
C LEU A 186 -10.35 -1.83 12.05
N PRO A 187 -10.42 -2.71 13.07
CA PRO A 187 -9.23 -3.13 13.81
C PRO A 187 -8.20 -3.88 12.96
N HIS A 188 -8.63 -4.64 11.96
CA HIS A 188 -7.74 -5.34 11.04
C HIS A 188 -7.02 -4.33 10.14
N ARG A 189 -7.76 -3.44 9.48
CA ARG A 189 -7.19 -2.39 8.61
C ARG A 189 -6.25 -1.47 9.39
N THR A 190 -6.60 -1.12 10.63
CA THR A 190 -5.73 -0.30 11.51
C THR A 190 -4.41 -1.03 11.83
N ALA A 191 -4.47 -2.32 12.17
CA ALA A 191 -3.26 -3.11 12.41
C ALA A 191 -2.40 -3.25 11.14
N GLN A 192 -3.02 -3.52 9.98
CA GLN A 192 -2.33 -3.59 8.70
C GLN A 192 -1.65 -2.26 8.33
N SER A 193 -2.31 -1.14 8.59
CA SER A 193 -1.77 0.21 8.35
C SER A 193 -0.51 0.46 9.17
N PHE A 194 -0.54 0.06 10.45
CA PHE A 194 0.63 0.14 11.32
C PHE A 194 1.76 -0.80 10.85
N GLU A 195 1.43 -2.03 10.45
CA GLU A 195 2.40 -3.01 9.92
C GLU A 195 3.05 -2.50 8.63
N LEU A 196 2.28 -1.96 7.69
CA LEU A 196 2.78 -1.33 6.46
C LEU A 196 3.74 -0.18 6.78
N ALA A 197 3.33 0.73 7.68
CA ALA A 197 4.14 1.87 8.04
C ALA A 197 5.46 1.48 8.71
N GLN A 198 5.42 0.47 9.59
CA GLN A 198 6.61 -0.10 10.22
C GLN A 198 7.52 -0.78 9.20
N PHE A 199 6.95 -1.58 8.29
CA PHE A 199 7.69 -2.27 7.24
C PHE A 199 8.47 -1.26 6.40
N VAL A 200 7.77 -0.28 5.80
CA VAL A 200 8.39 0.79 5.00
C VAL A 200 9.45 1.54 5.79
N ARG A 201 9.18 1.89 7.06
CA ARG A 201 10.14 2.63 7.89
C ARG A 201 11.45 1.86 8.10
N HIS A 202 11.38 0.55 8.31
CA HIS A 202 12.56 -0.28 8.57
C HIS A 202 13.32 -0.65 7.32
N THR A 203 12.63 -0.88 6.20
CA THR A 203 13.25 -1.33 4.95
C THR A 203 13.70 -0.18 4.04
N ALA A 204 13.20 1.05 4.24
CA ALA A 204 13.56 2.20 3.39
C ALA A 204 14.93 2.84 3.68
N ARG A 205 15.66 2.43 4.72
CA ARG A 205 16.86 3.13 5.20
C ARG A 205 18.01 3.22 4.19
N GLY A 206 18.09 2.24 3.28
CA GLY A 206 19.14 2.17 2.26
C GLY A 206 18.78 2.76 0.90
N ALA A 207 17.52 3.12 0.69
CA ALA A 207 17.01 3.52 -0.61
C ALA A 207 17.45 4.93 -1.01
N ASP A 208 17.63 5.17 -2.30
CA ASP A 208 17.77 6.53 -2.82
C ASP A 208 16.41 7.21 -2.93
N VAL A 209 15.40 6.45 -3.35
CA VAL A 209 14.01 6.88 -3.52
C VAL A 209 13.07 5.82 -2.93
N VAL A 210 12.00 6.27 -2.30
CA VAL A 210 10.98 5.40 -1.71
C VAL A 210 9.64 5.76 -2.33
N ILE A 211 8.98 4.77 -2.94
CA ILE A 211 7.63 4.91 -3.51
C ILE A 211 6.76 3.77 -3.00
N VAL A 212 5.58 4.08 -2.49
CA VAL A 212 4.60 3.10 -1.98
C VAL A 212 3.30 3.31 -2.74
N THR A 213 2.78 2.25 -3.36
CA THR A 213 1.55 2.30 -4.13
C THR A 213 0.53 1.25 -3.73
N GLY A 214 -0.71 1.48 -4.13
CA GLY A 214 -1.74 0.47 -4.21
C GLY A 214 -3.04 0.86 -3.52
N ASP A 215 -3.95 -0.10 -3.47
CA ASP A 215 -5.26 0.02 -2.85
C ASP A 215 -5.15 -0.15 -1.33
N LEU A 216 -5.34 0.96 -0.61
CA LEU A 216 -5.29 0.98 0.85
C LEU A 216 -6.66 0.74 1.49
N ASN A 217 -7.75 0.67 0.71
CA ASN A 217 -9.12 0.50 1.20
C ASN A 217 -9.47 1.46 2.36
N MET A 218 -8.92 2.66 2.30
CA MET A 218 -9.08 3.71 3.30
C MET A 218 -9.16 5.07 2.61
N GLU A 219 -10.12 5.86 3.05
CA GLU A 219 -10.31 7.22 2.57
C GLU A 219 -9.30 8.17 3.23
N PRO A 220 -9.09 9.38 2.67
CA PRO A 220 -8.01 10.24 3.13
C PRO A 220 -8.17 10.78 4.57
N CYS A 221 -9.38 10.73 5.14
CA CYS A 221 -9.68 11.08 6.53
C CYS A 221 -9.47 9.92 7.51
N ASP A 222 -9.37 8.69 7.03
CA ASP A 222 -9.29 7.51 7.89
C ASP A 222 -7.99 7.49 8.70
N LEU A 223 -8.11 7.02 9.95
CA LEU A 223 -6.98 6.92 10.86
C LEU A 223 -5.82 6.11 10.28
N GLY A 224 -6.08 4.97 9.65
CA GLY A 224 -5.02 4.11 9.13
C GLY A 224 -4.21 4.78 8.02
N PHE A 225 -4.85 5.54 7.13
CA PHE A 225 -4.14 6.32 6.10
C PHE A 225 -3.26 7.41 6.73
N ARG A 226 -3.81 8.20 7.66
CA ARG A 226 -3.04 9.23 8.40
C ARG A 226 -1.87 8.61 9.17
N LEU A 227 -2.08 7.42 9.75
CA LEU A 227 -1.05 6.67 10.46
C LEU A 227 0.08 6.24 9.52
N ILE A 228 -0.24 5.73 8.32
CA ILE A 228 0.76 5.36 7.30
C ILE A 228 1.63 6.56 6.94
N LEU A 229 1.01 7.68 6.56
CA LEU A 229 1.75 8.91 6.19
C LEU A 229 2.65 9.39 7.32
N SER A 230 2.09 9.52 8.53
CA SER A 230 2.80 10.13 9.64
C SER A 230 3.92 9.24 10.19
N HIS A 231 3.70 7.93 10.25
CA HIS A 231 4.63 6.98 10.86
C HIS A 231 5.75 6.58 9.90
N ALA A 232 5.47 6.48 8.60
CA ALA A 232 6.48 6.21 7.57
C ALA A 232 7.10 7.49 6.98
N LYS A 233 6.60 8.69 7.34
CA LYS A 233 7.00 10.00 6.81
C LYS A 233 6.86 10.07 5.29
N LEU A 234 5.71 9.64 4.78
CA LEU A 234 5.38 9.62 3.37
C LEU A 234 4.54 10.85 3.00
N PHE A 235 4.74 11.33 1.78
CA PHE A 235 3.91 12.34 1.13
C PHE A 235 2.86 11.66 0.25
N ASP A 236 1.65 12.24 0.21
CA ASP A 236 0.56 11.84 -0.69
C ASP A 236 0.68 12.62 -1.99
N ALA A 237 1.03 11.93 -3.09
CA ALA A 237 1.30 12.59 -4.36
C ALA A 237 0.08 13.34 -4.91
N TRP A 238 -1.13 12.77 -4.77
CA TRP A 238 -2.36 13.41 -5.24
C TRP A 238 -2.60 14.74 -4.52
N ARG A 239 -2.48 14.75 -3.19
CA ARG A 239 -2.65 15.95 -2.36
C ARG A 239 -1.59 17.02 -2.60
N MET A 240 -0.40 16.63 -3.08
CA MET A 240 0.66 17.58 -3.41
C MET A 240 0.53 18.18 -4.81
N SER A 241 -0.10 17.47 -5.74
CA SER A 241 -0.26 17.93 -7.13
C SER A 241 -1.59 18.65 -7.40
N HIS A 242 -2.56 18.55 -6.49
CA HIS A 242 -3.87 19.19 -6.64
C HIS A 242 -4.17 20.06 -5.44
N GLU A 243 -4.68 21.27 -5.70
CA GLU A 243 -5.19 22.13 -4.65
C GLU A 243 -6.40 21.48 -3.99
N VAL A 244 -6.46 21.57 -2.66
CA VAL A 244 -7.64 21.13 -1.92
C VAL A 244 -8.69 22.21 -2.09
N GLU A 245 -9.70 21.97 -2.93
CA GLU A 245 -10.90 22.80 -2.94
C GLU A 245 -11.59 22.66 -1.57
N THR A 246 -11.40 23.65 -0.70
CA THR A 246 -12.14 23.79 0.54
C THR A 246 -13.54 24.29 0.20
N THR A 247 -14.47 23.37 -0.03
CA THR A 247 -15.89 23.73 -0.06
C THR A 247 -16.32 24.00 1.38
N ASP A 248 -16.63 25.26 1.70
CA ASP A 248 -17.17 25.73 3.00
C ASP A 248 -18.60 25.23 3.30
N GLY A 249 -19.02 24.12 2.67
CA GLY A 249 -20.31 23.49 2.88
C GLY A 249 -20.33 22.66 4.17
N ASP A 250 -21.49 22.61 4.83
CA ASP A 250 -21.82 21.73 5.97
C ASP A 250 -21.99 20.25 5.53
N ASP A 251 -21.52 19.92 4.34
CA ASP A 251 -21.50 18.58 3.79
C ASP A 251 -20.45 17.78 4.58
N GLY A 252 -20.92 16.87 5.45
CA GLY A 252 -20.12 16.21 6.48
C GLY A 252 -18.73 15.71 6.05
N GLU A 253 -17.81 15.59 7.02
CA GLU A 253 -16.35 15.38 6.85
C GLU A 253 -15.89 14.43 5.73
N LEU A 254 -16.67 13.41 5.37
CA LEU A 254 -16.35 12.49 4.27
C LEU A 254 -16.50 13.12 2.88
N LEU A 255 -17.55 13.91 2.67
CA LEU A 255 -17.85 14.53 1.38
C LEU A 255 -16.74 15.51 0.97
N LYS A 256 -15.95 16.00 1.94
CA LYS A 256 -14.75 16.79 1.69
C LYS A 256 -13.65 16.03 0.95
N PHE A 257 -13.66 14.69 0.98
CA PHE A 257 -12.63 13.85 0.36
C PHE A 257 -13.14 12.95 -0.77
N ARG A 258 -14.45 12.96 -1.06
CA ARG A 258 -15.07 12.16 -2.12
C ARG A 258 -15.34 12.98 -3.38
N GLY A 259 -15.37 12.28 -4.51
CA GLY A 259 -15.62 12.85 -5.82
C GLY A 259 -14.43 12.76 -6.78
N ILE A 260 -14.72 12.75 -8.07
CA ILE A 260 -13.76 12.67 -9.17
C ILE A 260 -12.72 13.80 -9.08
N ALA A 261 -13.18 15.04 -8.84
CA ALA A 261 -12.32 16.20 -8.69
C ALA A 261 -11.36 16.10 -7.49
N LYS A 262 -11.71 15.27 -6.49
CA LYS A 262 -10.93 15.03 -5.27
C LYS A 262 -10.06 13.77 -5.36
N GLY A 263 -9.98 13.17 -6.54
CA GLY A 263 -9.19 11.98 -6.82
C GLY A 263 -9.90 10.68 -6.51
N GLY A 264 -11.23 10.64 -6.59
CA GLY A 264 -12.00 9.40 -6.43
C GLY A 264 -11.53 8.34 -7.43
N THR A 265 -11.09 7.19 -6.92
CA THR A 265 -10.53 6.07 -7.69
C THR A 265 -11.48 4.89 -7.83
N CYS A 266 -12.44 4.76 -6.91
CA CYS A 266 -13.41 3.67 -6.83
C CYS A 266 -14.83 4.23 -6.72
N ASP A 267 -15.85 3.42 -7.03
CA ASP A 267 -17.26 3.79 -6.98
C ASP A 267 -17.60 5.02 -7.85
N ARG A 268 -16.88 5.21 -8.96
CA ARG A 268 -17.04 6.39 -9.82
C ARG A 268 -18.30 6.32 -10.68
N PRO A 269 -19.00 7.46 -10.89
CA PRO A 269 -20.22 7.48 -11.70
C PRO A 269 -19.98 7.22 -13.20
N ASP A 270 -18.77 7.53 -13.68
CA ASP A 270 -18.29 7.32 -15.04
C ASP A 270 -17.67 5.93 -15.26
N ASN A 271 -17.73 5.03 -14.27
CA ASN A 271 -17.28 3.65 -14.40
C ASN A 271 -18.48 2.71 -14.66
N CYS A 272 -18.40 1.90 -15.72
CA CYS A 272 -19.46 0.98 -16.13
C CYS A 272 -19.70 -0.16 -15.13
N TYR A 273 -18.70 -0.49 -14.28
CA TYR A 273 -18.78 -1.53 -13.27
C TYR A 273 -19.30 -1.03 -11.91
N SER A 274 -19.41 0.29 -11.71
CA SER A 274 -20.03 0.86 -10.53
C SER A 274 -21.51 0.49 -10.44
N LYS A 275 -22.00 0.24 -9.22
CA LYS A 275 -23.42 0.00 -8.97
C LYS A 275 -24.25 1.17 -9.49
N LYS A 276 -25.41 0.89 -10.08
CA LYS A 276 -26.30 1.91 -10.67
C LYS A 276 -26.57 3.09 -9.74
N ALA A 277 -26.83 2.83 -8.46
CA ALA A 277 -27.09 3.88 -7.46
C ALA A 277 -25.90 4.83 -7.24
N LEU A 278 -24.66 4.34 -7.40
CA LEU A 278 -23.43 5.14 -7.25
C LEU A 278 -23.11 5.96 -8.50
N ARG A 279 -23.88 5.78 -9.58
CA ARG A 279 -23.71 6.52 -10.84
C ARG A 279 -24.61 7.75 -10.96
N GLU A 280 -25.52 7.94 -10.02
CA GLU A 280 -26.46 9.08 -10.01
C GLU A 280 -25.87 10.34 -9.37
N LYS A 281 -24.92 10.17 -8.44
CA LYS A 281 -24.20 11.25 -7.75
C LYS A 281 -22.74 10.87 -7.63
N ASP A 282 -21.85 11.82 -7.89
CA ASP A 282 -20.43 11.62 -7.65
C ASP A 282 -20.11 11.66 -6.16
N ASP A 283 -20.03 10.47 -5.55
CA ASP A 283 -19.56 10.25 -4.19
C ASP A 283 -18.39 9.23 -4.19
N SER A 284 -17.60 9.26 -5.27
CA SER A 284 -16.53 8.31 -5.51
C SER A 284 -15.45 8.37 -4.43
N LYS A 285 -14.94 7.20 -4.04
CA LYS A 285 -13.97 7.07 -2.93
C LYS A 285 -12.55 7.17 -3.47
N ARG A 286 -11.67 7.88 -2.77
CA ARG A 286 -10.22 7.82 -3.01
C ARG A 286 -9.58 6.80 -2.08
N ILE A 287 -9.27 5.63 -2.61
CA ILE A 287 -8.70 4.51 -1.84
C ILE A 287 -7.43 3.92 -2.43
N ASP A 288 -7.05 4.32 -3.64
CA ASP A 288 -5.79 3.99 -4.29
C ASP A 288 -4.83 5.17 -4.15
N TYR A 289 -3.55 4.87 -3.86
CA TYR A 289 -2.58 5.91 -3.54
C TYR A 289 -1.24 5.71 -4.23
N MET A 290 -0.60 6.85 -4.51
CA MET A 290 0.81 6.99 -4.87
C MET A 290 1.47 7.81 -3.75
N LEU A 291 2.26 7.15 -2.91
CA LEU A 291 2.94 7.77 -1.78
C LEU A 291 4.45 7.74 -2.02
N PHE A 292 5.18 8.75 -1.55
CA PHE A 292 6.61 8.81 -1.76
C PHE A 292 7.35 9.55 -0.65
N LYS A 293 8.68 9.38 -0.60
CA LYS A 293 9.59 10.25 0.15
C LYS A 293 11.00 10.18 -0.41
N SER A 294 11.78 11.22 -0.15
CA SER A 294 13.22 11.21 -0.39
C SER A 294 13.91 10.15 0.49
N GLY A 295 14.83 9.40 -0.12
CA GLY A 295 15.75 8.51 0.57
C GLY A 295 17.09 9.19 0.74
N ARG A 296 18.12 8.68 0.07
CA ARG A 296 19.42 9.36 -0.08
C ARG A 296 19.41 10.44 -1.16
N CYS A 297 18.52 10.37 -2.14
CA CYS A 297 18.37 11.38 -3.19
C CYS A 297 17.12 12.23 -2.95
N ASN A 298 17.14 13.46 -3.44
CA ASN A 298 15.98 14.34 -3.38
C ASN A 298 14.99 13.99 -4.48
N VAL A 299 13.73 13.82 -4.10
CA VAL A 299 12.65 13.46 -5.02
C VAL A 299 11.66 14.61 -5.06
N LYS A 300 11.43 15.14 -6.27
CA LYS A 300 10.41 16.14 -6.54
C LYS A 300 9.28 15.49 -7.33
N LEU A 301 8.05 15.63 -6.84
CA LEU A 301 6.87 15.29 -7.62
C LEU A 301 6.66 16.36 -8.70
N GLU A 302 6.49 15.95 -9.95
CA GLU A 302 6.13 16.84 -11.05
C GLU A 302 4.63 16.82 -11.30
N GLU A 303 4.02 15.64 -11.33
CA GLU A 303 2.58 15.46 -11.51
C GLU A 303 2.12 14.13 -10.92
N CYS A 304 0.86 14.07 -10.51
CA CYS A 304 0.14 12.84 -10.19
C CYS A 304 -1.25 12.97 -10.79
N GLU A 305 -1.70 11.99 -11.58
CA GLU A 305 -2.95 12.08 -12.34
C GLU A 305 -3.69 10.75 -12.36
N ILE A 306 -5.01 10.82 -12.60
CA ILE A 306 -5.83 9.64 -12.90
C ILE A 306 -5.50 9.13 -14.30
N THR A 307 -5.47 7.82 -14.46
CA THR A 307 -5.35 7.15 -15.76
C THR A 307 -6.12 5.82 -15.76
N LEU A 308 -6.06 5.04 -16.85
CA LEU A 308 -6.71 3.72 -16.93
C LEU A 308 -8.20 3.75 -16.54
N ASN A 309 -8.95 4.76 -17.00
CA ASN A 309 -10.39 4.88 -16.74
C ASN A 309 -11.21 4.07 -17.76
N GLN A 310 -11.65 4.70 -18.85
CA GLN A 310 -12.35 4.04 -19.94
C GLN A 310 -11.36 3.53 -20.99
N ILE A 311 -11.60 2.34 -21.55
CA ILE A 311 -10.83 1.79 -22.65
C ILE A 311 -11.12 2.62 -23.91
N PRO A 312 -10.10 3.17 -24.60
CA PRO A 312 -10.31 3.99 -25.78
C PRO A 312 -11.10 3.24 -26.87
N GLY A 313 -12.23 3.82 -27.29
CA GLY A 313 -13.09 3.26 -28.33
C GLY A 313 -14.09 2.20 -27.85
N GLU A 314 -14.21 1.97 -26.55
CA GLU A 314 -15.13 0.99 -25.96
C GLU A 314 -15.95 1.60 -24.82
N ASP A 315 -17.13 1.03 -24.55
CA ASP A 315 -17.99 1.41 -23.40
C ASP A 315 -17.57 0.72 -22.09
N LEU A 316 -16.36 0.14 -22.05
CA LEU A 316 -15.82 -0.60 -20.92
C LEU A 316 -14.71 0.17 -20.22
N ASN A 317 -14.59 0.00 -18.92
CA ASN A 317 -13.46 0.50 -18.13
C ASN A 317 -12.35 -0.57 -18.00
N TYR A 318 -11.11 -0.15 -17.73
CA TYR A 318 -10.00 -1.10 -17.53
C TYR A 318 -10.18 -1.94 -16.25
N SER A 319 -10.83 -1.37 -15.24
CA SER A 319 -11.13 -1.98 -13.95
C SER A 319 -12.36 -1.29 -13.34
N ASP A 320 -12.90 -1.80 -12.24
CA ASP A 320 -13.87 -1.07 -11.39
C ASP A 320 -13.21 0.07 -10.60
N HIS A 321 -11.88 0.08 -10.57
CA HIS A 321 -11.04 1.21 -10.15
C HIS A 321 -10.45 1.95 -11.36
N VAL A 322 -9.96 3.17 -11.13
CA VAL A 322 -9.08 3.89 -12.07
C VAL A 322 -7.65 3.91 -11.54
N GLY A 323 -6.69 3.95 -12.45
CA GLY A 323 -5.27 3.96 -12.11
C GLY A 323 -4.77 5.34 -11.68
N LEU A 324 -3.64 5.36 -10.98
CA LEU A 324 -2.87 6.57 -10.70
C LEU A 324 -1.51 6.50 -11.37
N ARG A 325 -1.13 7.56 -12.09
CA ARG A 325 0.21 7.75 -12.63
C ARG A 325 0.90 8.93 -11.96
N ALA A 326 2.21 8.85 -11.77
CA ALA A 326 3.00 9.96 -11.28
C ALA A 326 4.34 10.05 -12.01
N ARG A 327 4.83 11.29 -12.16
CA ARG A 327 6.17 11.60 -12.66
C ARG A 327 6.97 12.30 -11.56
N PHE A 328 8.17 11.81 -11.33
CA PHE A 328 9.10 12.35 -10.35
C PHE A 328 10.40 12.77 -11.03
N THR A 329 10.95 13.90 -10.57
CA THR A 329 12.33 14.30 -10.86
C THR A 329 13.21 13.91 -9.67
N ILE A 330 14.30 13.20 -9.94
CA ILE A 330 15.26 12.73 -8.94
C ILE A 330 16.55 13.53 -9.11
N ASP A 331 16.93 14.24 -8.06
CA ASP A 331 18.19 14.95 -7.95
C ASP A 331 19.19 14.11 -7.15
N ASP A 332 20.12 13.48 -7.85
CA ASP A 332 21.17 12.60 -7.31
C ASP A 332 22.50 13.34 -7.04
N ARG A 333 22.58 14.64 -7.35
CA ARG A 333 23.76 15.49 -7.12
C ARG A 333 24.11 15.55 -5.63
N PHE A 334 23.08 15.46 -4.78
CA PHE A 334 23.17 15.47 -3.33
C PHE A 334 22.77 14.11 -2.74
N ARG A 335 23.43 13.02 -3.15
CA ARG A 335 23.25 11.71 -2.52
C ARG A 335 23.77 11.76 -1.08
N HIS A 336 22.87 11.85 -0.11
CA HIS A 336 23.19 11.92 1.30
C HIS A 336 23.75 10.58 1.80
N GLU A 337 24.87 10.62 2.53
CA GLU A 337 25.46 9.41 3.16
C GLU A 337 24.51 8.78 4.19
N LYS A 338 23.65 9.59 4.81
CA LYS A 338 22.61 9.15 5.75
C LYS A 338 21.29 9.83 5.42
N SER A 339 20.20 9.08 5.47
CA SER A 339 18.85 9.65 5.47
C SER A 339 18.70 10.55 6.70
N LEU A 340 18.43 11.84 6.47
CA LEU A 340 18.39 12.89 7.51
C LEU A 340 17.10 12.90 8.36
N ASN A 341 16.29 11.85 8.32
CA ASN A 341 14.99 11.86 8.98
C ASN A 341 15.10 11.56 10.48
N THR A 342 15.07 12.62 11.30
CA THR A 342 14.72 12.51 12.73
C THR A 342 13.28 12.01 12.81
N TRP A 343 13.13 10.74 13.21
CA TRP A 343 11.83 10.11 13.30
C TRP A 343 11.26 10.29 14.71
N GLU A 344 10.09 10.92 14.77
CA GLU A 344 9.28 10.99 15.98
C GLU A 344 7.88 10.42 15.73
N PRO A 345 7.36 9.63 16.68
CA PRO A 345 6.03 9.05 16.59
C PRO A 345 4.95 10.11 16.79
N ASN A 346 3.90 10.06 15.95
CA ASN A 346 2.70 10.86 16.17
C ASN A 346 1.84 10.21 17.27
N ARG A 347 2.07 10.67 18.51
CA ARG A 347 1.46 10.07 19.71
C ARG A 347 -0.08 10.05 19.65
N PRO A 348 -0.78 11.15 19.27
CA PRO A 348 -2.25 11.14 19.13
C PRO A 348 -2.77 10.03 18.21
N LEU A 349 -2.20 9.87 17.00
CA LEU A 349 -2.64 8.84 16.05
C LEU A 349 -2.41 7.42 16.61
N LEU A 350 -1.29 7.20 17.31
CA LEU A 350 -1.01 5.90 17.92
C LEU A 350 -1.97 5.59 19.07
N ILE A 351 -2.33 6.58 19.90
CA ILE A 351 -3.30 6.41 20.99
C ILE A 351 -4.68 6.03 20.42
N GLU A 352 -5.12 6.72 19.37
CA GLU A 352 -6.37 6.42 18.66
C GLU A 352 -6.35 5.00 18.08
N ALA A 353 -5.25 4.63 17.41
CA ALA A 353 -5.08 3.31 16.79
C ALA A 353 -5.06 2.17 17.83
N ILE A 354 -4.40 2.39 18.97
CA ILE A 354 -4.43 1.48 20.12
C ILE A 354 -5.86 1.31 20.62
N GLY A 355 -6.64 2.38 20.69
CA GLY A 355 -8.05 2.34 21.09
C GLY A 355 -8.87 1.40 20.21
N ILE A 356 -8.75 1.55 18.88
CA ILE A 356 -9.46 0.71 17.90
C ILE A 356 -9.03 -0.76 18.02
N VAL A 357 -7.72 -1.03 18.04
CA VAL A 357 -7.20 -2.41 18.12
C VAL A 357 -7.55 -3.06 19.46
N ALA A 358 -7.53 -2.31 20.57
CA ALA A 358 -7.99 -2.79 21.87
C ALA A 358 -9.49 -3.08 21.90
N GLY A 359 -10.30 -2.30 21.17
CA GLY A 359 -11.71 -2.59 20.91
C GLY A 359 -11.89 -3.94 20.22
N GLY A 360 -11.19 -4.16 19.11
CA GLY A 360 -11.18 -5.45 18.40
C GLY A 360 -10.74 -6.62 19.27
N GLU A 361 -9.71 -6.44 20.10
CA GLU A 361 -9.22 -7.50 21.00
C GLU A 361 -10.28 -7.88 22.05
N ARG A 362 -11.00 -6.89 22.62
CA ARG A 362 -12.09 -7.13 23.55
C ARG A 362 -13.25 -7.88 22.89
N ARG A 363 -13.64 -7.46 21.67
CA ARG A 363 -14.65 -8.17 20.87
C ARG A 363 -14.22 -9.63 20.64
N ALA A 364 -13.02 -9.87 20.11
CA ALA A 364 -12.53 -11.22 19.82
C ALA A 364 -12.53 -12.13 21.07
N ARG A 365 -12.26 -11.55 22.25
CA ARG A 365 -12.38 -12.26 23.54
C ARG A 365 -13.84 -12.63 23.87
N THR A 366 -14.77 -11.69 23.72
CA THR A 366 -16.21 -11.91 23.97
C THR A 366 -16.78 -12.94 23.00
N ASP A 367 -16.53 -12.78 21.70
CA ASP A 367 -16.99 -13.69 20.66
C ASP A 367 -16.45 -15.10 20.92
N ARG A 368 -15.20 -15.22 21.36
CA ARG A 368 -14.61 -16.52 21.68
C ARG A 368 -15.39 -17.25 22.77
N ILE A 369 -15.79 -16.54 23.82
CA ILE A 369 -16.62 -17.13 24.88
C ILE A 369 -17.98 -17.53 24.30
N PHE A 370 -18.59 -16.65 23.50
CA PHE A 370 -19.88 -16.90 22.87
C PHE A 370 -19.86 -18.17 21.99
N PHE A 371 -18.89 -18.32 21.08
CA PHE A 371 -18.75 -19.50 20.23
C PHE A 371 -18.53 -20.78 21.05
N LEU A 372 -17.74 -20.73 22.12
CA LEU A 372 -17.53 -21.91 22.98
C LEU A 372 -18.78 -22.29 23.78
N VAL A 373 -19.58 -21.30 24.21
CA VAL A 373 -20.90 -21.56 24.83
C VAL A 373 -21.84 -22.20 23.83
N LEU A 374 -21.92 -21.68 22.59
CA LEU A 374 -22.73 -22.28 21.54
C LEU A 374 -22.30 -23.72 21.21
N ALA A 375 -21.00 -24.00 21.20
CA ALA A 375 -20.49 -25.37 21.05
C ALA A 375 -20.97 -26.28 22.19
N GLY A 376 -20.96 -25.80 23.44
CA GLY A 376 -21.51 -26.51 24.59
C GLY A 376 -23.02 -26.79 24.46
N ILE A 377 -23.78 -25.80 23.98
CA ILE A 377 -25.22 -25.96 23.72
C ILE A 377 -25.45 -27.03 22.63
N CYS A 378 -24.71 -26.99 21.52
CA CYS A 378 -24.80 -28.03 20.48
C CYS A 378 -24.52 -29.42 21.05
N LEU A 379 -23.52 -29.57 21.91
CA LEU A 379 -23.21 -30.84 22.56
C LEU A 379 -24.37 -31.33 23.45
N VAL A 380 -24.94 -30.45 24.28
CA VAL A 380 -26.10 -30.79 25.13
C VAL A 380 -27.30 -31.21 24.29
N LEU A 381 -27.59 -30.51 23.19
CA LEU A 381 -28.69 -30.86 22.27
C LEU A 381 -28.46 -32.22 21.58
N ILE A 382 -27.23 -32.51 21.15
CA ILE A 382 -26.88 -33.82 20.57
C ILE A 382 -27.10 -34.92 21.60
N LEU A 383 -26.56 -34.77 22.82
CA LEU A 383 -26.72 -35.76 23.88
C LEU A 383 -28.19 -35.94 24.29
N GLY A 384 -28.94 -34.84 24.40
CA GLY A 384 -30.36 -34.86 24.70
C GLY A 384 -31.18 -35.57 23.62
N SER A 385 -30.83 -35.40 22.34
CA SER A 385 -31.52 -36.07 21.24
C SER A 385 -31.36 -37.60 21.24
N LEU A 386 -30.34 -38.14 21.91
CA LEU A 386 -30.16 -39.60 22.05
C LEU A 386 -31.27 -40.27 22.85
N PHE A 387 -32.01 -39.51 23.67
CA PHE A 387 -33.12 -40.02 24.47
C PHE A 387 -34.46 -40.04 23.71
N PHE A 388 -34.51 -39.50 22.48
CA PHE A 388 -35.73 -39.40 21.68
C PHE A 388 -35.58 -40.15 20.35
N GLU A 389 -35.87 -41.45 20.34
CA GLU A 389 -35.79 -42.28 19.11
C GLU A 389 -37.10 -42.34 18.30
N VAL A 390 -38.07 -41.46 18.59
CA VAL A 390 -39.41 -41.49 17.98
C VAL A 390 -39.36 -41.24 16.45
N PHE A 391 -38.38 -40.47 15.97
CA PHE A 391 -38.18 -40.16 14.55
C PHE A 391 -36.70 -40.36 14.13
N PRO A 392 -36.25 -41.60 13.91
CA PRO A 392 -34.81 -41.93 13.81
C PRO A 392 -34.06 -41.15 12.72
N MET A 393 -34.66 -41.01 11.53
CA MET A 393 -34.05 -40.30 10.40
C MET A 393 -33.97 -38.78 10.66
N GLY A 394 -35.03 -38.18 11.18
CA GLY A 394 -35.05 -36.74 11.49
C GLY A 394 -34.02 -36.37 12.54
N PHE A 395 -33.93 -37.16 13.63
CA PHE A 395 -32.91 -36.96 14.65
C PHE A 395 -31.50 -37.28 14.17
N ALA A 396 -31.30 -38.19 13.21
CA ALA A 396 -30.00 -38.42 12.59
C ALA A 396 -29.52 -37.19 11.79
N ILE A 397 -30.39 -36.61 10.95
CA ILE A 397 -30.09 -35.38 10.18
C ILE A 397 -29.79 -34.22 11.13
N LEU A 398 -30.62 -34.03 12.16
CA LEU A 398 -30.43 -32.98 13.16
C LEU A 398 -29.08 -33.13 13.90
N ARG A 399 -28.74 -34.33 14.36
CA ARG A 399 -27.46 -34.61 15.04
C ARG A 399 -26.27 -34.34 14.13
N PHE A 400 -26.35 -34.74 12.86
CA PHE A 400 -25.31 -34.45 11.88
C PHE A 400 -25.11 -32.93 11.71
N ALA A 401 -26.20 -32.18 11.49
CA ALA A 401 -26.15 -30.73 11.34
C ALA A 401 -25.58 -30.05 12.61
N LEU A 402 -26.07 -30.42 13.80
CA LEU A 402 -25.56 -29.90 15.08
C LEU A 402 -24.08 -30.24 15.30
N THR A 403 -23.63 -31.41 14.83
CA THR A 403 -22.22 -31.81 14.93
C THR A 403 -21.35 -30.94 14.05
N VAL A 404 -21.74 -30.73 12.79
CA VAL A 404 -20.99 -29.86 11.86
C VAL A 404 -20.90 -28.43 12.40
N ILE A 405 -22.03 -27.87 12.85
CA ILE A 405 -22.10 -26.53 13.45
C ILE A 405 -21.28 -26.46 14.74
N GLY A 406 -21.40 -27.45 15.63
CA GLY A 406 -20.66 -27.53 16.88
C GLY A 406 -19.15 -27.61 16.66
N VAL A 407 -18.69 -28.42 15.70
CA VAL A 407 -17.28 -28.49 15.30
C VAL A 407 -16.78 -27.15 14.78
N PHE A 408 -17.57 -26.46 13.96
CA PHE A 408 -17.25 -25.11 13.52
C PHE A 408 -17.11 -24.13 14.70
N PHE A 409 -18.05 -24.14 15.66
CA PHE A 409 -17.99 -23.28 16.83
C PHE A 409 -16.76 -23.54 17.70
N VAL A 410 -16.39 -24.82 17.89
CA VAL A 410 -15.14 -25.20 18.58
C VAL A 410 -13.94 -24.67 17.80
N TRP A 411 -13.88 -24.89 16.49
CA TRP A 411 -12.77 -24.44 15.65
C TRP A 411 -12.62 -22.91 15.66
N GLN A 412 -13.72 -22.17 15.46
CA GLN A 412 -13.72 -20.71 15.44
C GLN A 412 -13.35 -20.14 16.81
N GLY A 413 -13.89 -20.68 17.91
CA GLY A 413 -13.58 -20.23 19.26
C GLY A 413 -12.14 -20.57 19.71
N LEU A 414 -11.66 -21.78 19.43
CA LEU A 414 -10.32 -22.21 19.87
C LEU A 414 -9.20 -21.71 18.95
N ILE A 415 -9.40 -21.74 17.63
CA ILE A 415 -8.36 -21.43 16.64
C ILE A 415 -8.58 -20.04 16.08
N GLY A 416 -9.69 -19.81 15.38
CA GLY A 416 -9.93 -18.55 14.64
C GLY A 416 -9.77 -17.30 15.50
N LEU A 417 -10.59 -17.18 16.54
CA LEU A 417 -10.60 -16.00 17.43
C LEU A 417 -9.37 -15.94 18.33
N THR A 418 -8.69 -17.07 18.59
CA THR A 418 -7.40 -17.06 19.30
C THR A 418 -6.30 -16.44 18.44
N LEU A 419 -6.24 -16.79 17.16
CA LEU A 419 -5.27 -16.21 16.21
C LEU A 419 -5.50 -14.71 16.06
N GLU A 420 -6.75 -14.31 15.80
CA GLU A 420 -7.14 -12.92 15.67
C GLU A 420 -6.78 -12.11 16.92
N ARG A 421 -7.19 -12.57 18.10
CA ARG A 421 -6.90 -11.89 19.37
C ARG A 421 -5.39 -11.76 19.63
N LYS A 422 -4.60 -12.79 19.29
CA LYS A 422 -3.13 -12.73 19.45
C LYS A 422 -2.50 -11.70 18.52
N ALA A 423 -2.95 -11.64 17.26
CA ALA A 423 -2.48 -10.65 16.30
C ALA A 423 -2.86 -9.21 16.71
N LEU A 424 -4.11 -8.99 17.14
CA LEU A 424 -4.56 -7.70 17.69
C LEU A 424 -3.74 -7.30 18.93
N LYS A 425 -3.50 -8.25 19.84
CA LYS A 425 -2.65 -8.01 21.01
C LYS A 425 -1.22 -7.62 20.62
N ALA A 426 -0.63 -8.29 19.63
CA ALA A 426 0.72 -8.00 19.15
C ALA A 426 0.81 -6.59 18.54
N ALA A 427 -0.14 -6.22 17.66
CA ALA A 427 -0.21 -4.88 17.08
C ALA A 427 -0.36 -3.80 18.16
N LYS A 428 -1.27 -4.02 19.12
CA LYS A 428 -1.46 -3.12 20.26
C LYS A 428 -0.18 -2.92 21.07
N GLN A 429 0.48 -4.02 21.45
CA GLN A 429 1.71 -3.97 22.24
C GLN A 429 2.84 -3.27 21.48
N ALA A 430 2.99 -3.53 20.18
CA ALA A 430 3.98 -2.86 19.35
C ALA A 430 3.76 -1.33 19.29
N MET A 431 2.52 -0.88 19.14
CA MET A 431 2.19 0.55 19.19
C MET A 431 2.45 1.15 20.58
N GLN A 432 2.12 0.45 21.66
CA GLN A 432 2.38 0.89 23.04
C GLN A 432 3.88 1.04 23.33
N GLN A 433 4.72 0.12 22.83
CA GLN A 433 6.17 0.21 22.98
C GLN A 433 6.73 1.47 22.32
N ILE A 434 6.18 1.87 21.18
CA ILE A 434 6.57 3.09 20.49
C ILE A 434 6.16 4.35 21.27
N LEU A 435 5.03 4.33 21.97
CA LEU A 435 4.59 5.45 22.81
C LEU A 435 5.39 5.60 24.10
N ASN A 436 5.98 4.51 24.60
CA ASN A 436 6.72 4.53 25.87
C ASN A 436 8.20 4.91 25.69
N ASN A 437 8.71 4.82 24.47
CA ASN A 437 9.96 5.45 24.05
C ASN A 437 9.74 6.95 23.82
#